data_AF-A0A268ETF0-F1
#
_entry.id   AF-A0A268ETF0-F1
#
_cell.length_a   1.000
_cell.length_b   1.000
_cell.length_c   1.000
_cell.angle_alpha   90.00
_cell.angle_beta   90.00
_cell.angle_gamma   90.00
#
_symmetry.space_group_name_H-M   'P 1'
#
loop_
_entity.id
_entity.type
_entity.pdbx_description
1 polymer ?
#
loop_
_entity_poly.entity_id
_entity_poly.type
_entity_poly.pdbx_seq_one_letter_code
_entity_poly.pdbx_strand_id
1 'polypeptide(L)'
;MKPFEVRQKHYNIRASHEDIFRGELVLVNRHHPVRLPVQADQLRSLDVYPSIHQLDKGMRLDKQCLEQLYALLKACGGMDDILAVSGYRTKEEQTRIYNDSLIERGADYTSQYVAWPGHSEHQTGLAIDVGRLKSKLDFIAPTFPDRGIYRSFREQAANYGFILRYKKEKESITQISHEPWHFRYVGYPHSRIMEEKDLCLEEYIDFVKTYRYSGEQLTLRETHMTTKIYYVPADKGDDTEIPILTNDAYSISGNNRDGFIITTISELPKH
;
A
#
# COMPACT_ATOMS: atom_id res chain seq x y z
N MET A 1 22.68 -38.26 2.58
CA MET A 1 21.21 -38.29 2.54
C MET A 1 20.75 -36.91 2.13
N LYS A 2 20.16 -36.72 0.93
CA LYS A 2 19.50 -35.46 0.58
C LYS A 2 18.26 -35.33 1.48
N PRO A 3 17.96 -34.16 2.08
CA PRO A 3 16.75 -33.99 2.86
C PRO A 3 15.54 -34.35 2.01
N PHE A 4 14.58 -35.05 2.61
CA PHE A 4 13.29 -35.34 2.00
C PHE A 4 12.55 -34.00 1.84
N GLU A 5 12.64 -33.36 0.67
CA GLU A 5 11.80 -32.22 0.34
C GLU A 5 10.36 -32.72 0.25
N VAL A 6 9.58 -32.44 1.29
CA VAL A 6 8.12 -32.56 1.21
C VAL A 6 7.68 -31.58 0.12
N ARG A 7 7.41 -32.10 -1.09
CA ARG A 7 6.85 -31.30 -2.18
C ARG A 7 5.52 -30.74 -1.71
N GLN A 8 5.49 -29.43 -1.50
CA GLN A 8 4.26 -28.73 -1.16
C GLN A 8 3.30 -28.84 -2.35
N LYS A 9 2.05 -29.23 -2.08
CA LYS A 9 1.01 -29.26 -3.11
C LYS A 9 0.75 -27.84 -3.59
N HIS A 10 0.65 -27.69 -4.90
CA HIS A 10 0.34 -26.43 -5.56
C HIS A 10 -0.51 -26.68 -6.79
N TYR A 11 -1.11 -25.61 -7.30
CA TYR A 11 -1.67 -25.53 -8.64
C TYR A 11 -1.15 -24.26 -9.31
N ASN A 12 -1.21 -24.19 -10.63
CA ASN A 12 -0.79 -22.99 -11.36
C ASN A 12 -2.01 -22.16 -11.75
N ILE A 13 -1.83 -20.85 -11.68
CA ILE A 13 -2.71 -19.91 -12.35
C ILE A 13 -1.92 -19.16 -13.43
N ARG A 14 -2.62 -18.58 -14.39
CA ARG A 14 -2.03 -17.78 -15.45
C ARG A 14 -2.30 -16.31 -15.17
N ALA A 15 -1.26 -15.50 -15.13
CA ALA A 15 -1.35 -14.05 -15.02
C ALA A 15 -0.72 -13.40 -16.25
N SER A 16 -1.37 -12.38 -16.78
CA SER A 16 -0.86 -11.64 -17.94
C SER A 16 0.29 -10.71 -17.53
N HIS A 17 1.07 -10.25 -18.50
CA HIS A 17 2.11 -9.25 -18.28
C HIS A 17 1.53 -7.95 -17.67
N GLU A 18 0.30 -7.57 -18.02
CA GLU A 18 -0.37 -6.39 -17.47
C GLU A 18 -0.63 -6.49 -15.96
N ASP A 19 -0.81 -7.71 -15.43
CA ASP A 19 -1.10 -7.93 -14.01
C ASP A 19 0.08 -7.56 -13.10
N ILE A 20 1.30 -7.42 -13.64
CA ILE A 20 2.48 -6.89 -12.92
C ILE A 20 2.22 -5.46 -12.42
N PHE A 21 1.32 -4.73 -13.07
CA PHE A 21 1.00 -3.34 -12.76
C PHE A 21 -0.27 -3.19 -11.90
N ARG A 22 -0.78 -4.29 -11.34
CA ARG A 22 -2.01 -4.33 -10.51
C ARG A 22 -1.71 -4.92 -9.12
N GLY A 23 -2.54 -4.55 -8.14
CA GLY A 23 -2.50 -5.11 -6.78
C GLY A 23 -1.96 -4.15 -5.72
N GLU A 24 -2.04 -4.60 -4.47
CA GLU A 24 -1.76 -3.77 -3.28
C GLU A 24 -0.28 -3.36 -3.14
N LEU A 25 0.64 -4.10 -3.74
CA LEU A 25 2.10 -3.93 -3.64
C LEU A 25 2.74 -3.30 -4.87
N VAL A 26 1.95 -2.65 -5.73
CA VAL A 26 2.49 -1.88 -6.86
C VAL A 26 3.38 -0.75 -6.33
N LEU A 27 4.66 -0.76 -6.69
CA LEU A 27 5.59 0.32 -6.37
C LEU A 27 5.37 1.47 -7.33
N VAL A 28 4.79 2.57 -6.86
CA VAL A 28 4.62 3.79 -7.66
C VAL A 28 5.52 4.87 -7.08
N ASN A 29 6.44 5.37 -7.89
CA ASN A 29 7.37 6.44 -7.52
C ASN A 29 7.94 7.11 -8.78
N ARG A 30 8.95 7.97 -8.62
CA ARG A 30 9.58 8.71 -9.74
C ARG A 30 10.13 7.81 -10.86
N HIS A 31 10.54 6.59 -10.54
CA HIS A 31 11.10 5.64 -11.51
C HIS A 31 10.06 4.64 -12.05
N HIS A 32 8.96 4.45 -11.32
CA HIS A 32 7.92 3.48 -11.63
C HIS A 32 6.56 4.20 -11.69
N PRO A 33 6.14 4.68 -12.87
CA PRO A 33 4.86 5.35 -13.01
C PRO A 33 3.69 4.37 -12.83
N VAL A 34 2.50 4.91 -12.63
CA VAL A 34 1.24 4.19 -12.81
C VAL A 34 1.12 3.79 -14.27
N ARG A 35 1.18 2.48 -14.54
CA ARG A 35 1.06 1.92 -15.90
C ARG A 35 -0.37 1.65 -16.31
N LEU A 36 -1.20 1.20 -15.36
CA LEU A 36 -2.60 0.90 -15.58
C LEU A 36 -3.47 1.76 -14.67
N PRO A 37 -4.53 2.40 -15.19
CA PRO A 37 -5.48 3.12 -14.35
C PRO A 37 -6.25 2.14 -13.47
N VAL A 38 -6.49 2.54 -12.22
CA VAL A 38 -7.42 1.83 -11.34
C VAL A 38 -8.81 1.84 -11.96
N GLN A 39 -9.49 0.70 -11.91
CA GLN A 39 -10.83 0.58 -12.48
C GLN A 39 -11.85 1.18 -11.52
N ALA A 40 -12.90 1.79 -12.08
CA ALA A 40 -13.90 2.49 -11.27
C ALA A 40 -14.64 1.55 -10.31
N ASP A 41 -14.80 0.29 -10.68
CA ASP A 41 -15.42 -0.75 -9.86
C ASP A 41 -14.52 -1.24 -8.71
N GLN A 42 -13.22 -0.93 -8.72
CA GLN A 42 -12.30 -1.18 -7.60
C GLN A 42 -12.37 -0.06 -6.55
N LEU A 43 -12.87 1.11 -6.92
CA LEU A 43 -12.98 2.26 -6.03
C LEU A 43 -14.35 2.30 -5.33
N ARG A 44 -14.37 2.80 -4.10
CA ARG A 44 -15.58 3.06 -3.31
C ARG A 44 -15.52 4.44 -2.69
N SER A 45 -16.66 5.13 -2.69
CA SER A 45 -16.80 6.41 -1.99
C SER A 45 -16.71 6.18 -0.48
N LEU A 46 -15.99 7.07 0.22
CA LEU A 46 -15.97 7.18 1.68
C LEU A 46 -17.37 7.44 2.26
N ASP A 47 -18.32 7.96 1.47
CA ASP A 47 -19.70 8.22 1.88
C ASP A 47 -20.45 6.98 2.38
N VAL A 48 -19.99 5.77 2.04
CA VAL A 48 -20.54 4.52 2.57
C VAL A 48 -20.30 4.38 4.08
N TYR A 49 -19.34 5.13 4.63
CA TYR A 49 -19.05 5.25 6.05
C TYR A 49 -19.29 6.70 6.50
N PRO A 50 -20.53 7.08 6.84
CA PRO A 50 -20.87 8.48 7.16
C PRO A 50 -20.17 9.03 8.41
N SER A 51 -19.59 8.15 9.25
CA SER A 51 -18.78 8.54 10.40
C SER A 51 -17.34 8.94 10.06
N ILE A 52 -16.86 8.70 8.84
CA ILE A 52 -15.56 9.21 8.41
C ILE A 52 -15.71 10.68 8.03
N HIS A 53 -14.98 11.56 8.73
CA HIS A 53 -14.83 12.94 8.29
C HIS A 53 -13.92 13.03 7.06
N GLN A 54 -14.40 13.69 6.03
CA GLN A 54 -13.72 13.87 4.74
C GLN A 54 -13.73 15.35 4.37
N LEU A 55 -12.61 15.86 3.83
CA LEU A 55 -12.48 17.25 3.40
C LEU A 55 -13.50 17.57 2.32
N ASP A 56 -13.50 16.77 1.25
CA ASP A 56 -14.45 16.83 0.16
C ASP A 56 -15.34 15.58 0.17
N LYS A 57 -16.64 15.79 -0.10
CA LYS A 57 -17.61 14.71 -0.26
C LYS A 57 -17.28 13.86 -1.48
N GLY A 58 -17.55 12.55 -1.41
CA GLY A 58 -17.34 11.65 -2.54
C GLY A 58 -15.89 11.27 -2.79
N MET A 59 -14.97 11.52 -1.84
CA MET A 59 -13.62 10.96 -1.91
C MET A 59 -13.68 9.44 -2.03
N ARG A 60 -12.74 8.85 -2.78
CA ARG A 60 -12.73 7.41 -3.07
C ARG A 60 -11.43 6.77 -2.65
N LEU A 61 -11.48 5.50 -2.29
CA LEU A 61 -10.32 4.63 -2.10
C LEU A 61 -10.63 3.26 -2.72
N ASP A 62 -9.59 2.44 -2.90
CA ASP A 62 -9.78 1.00 -3.10
C ASP A 62 -10.70 0.41 -2.00
N LYS A 63 -11.49 -0.61 -2.34
CA LYS A 63 -12.50 -1.18 -1.41
C LYS A 63 -11.87 -1.66 -0.11
N GLN A 64 -10.81 -2.45 -0.21
CA GLN A 64 -10.17 -3.08 0.93
C GLN A 64 -9.40 -2.03 1.73
N CYS A 65 -8.71 -1.11 1.04
CA CYS A 65 -8.10 0.06 1.65
C CYS A 65 -9.13 0.86 2.49
N LEU A 66 -10.32 1.15 1.95
CA LEU A 66 -11.37 1.89 2.66
C LEU A 66 -11.90 1.14 3.89
N GLU A 67 -12.16 -0.17 3.75
CA GLU A 67 -12.61 -1.01 4.86
C GLU A 67 -11.59 -1.04 6.00
N GLN A 68 -10.30 -1.15 5.67
CA GLN A 68 -9.24 -1.15 6.66
C GLN A 68 -9.00 0.24 7.27
N LEU A 69 -9.14 1.33 6.50
CA LEU A 69 -9.08 2.69 7.03
C LEU A 69 -10.18 2.91 8.07
N TYR A 70 -11.40 2.48 7.78
CA TYR A 70 -12.52 2.56 8.71
C TYR A 70 -12.24 1.76 9.99
N ALA A 71 -11.71 0.54 9.87
CA ALA A 71 -11.36 -0.29 11.01
C ALA A 71 -10.25 0.33 11.86
N LEU A 72 -9.21 0.88 11.23
CA LEU A 72 -8.12 1.59 11.90
C LEU A 72 -8.62 2.83 12.65
N LEU A 73 -9.44 3.67 12.02
CA LEU A 73 -10.04 4.85 12.66
C LEU A 73 -10.89 4.46 13.88
N LYS A 74 -11.60 3.32 13.83
CA LYS A 74 -12.32 2.81 15.00
C LYS A 74 -11.38 2.34 16.09
N ALA A 75 -10.38 1.55 15.74
CA ALA A 75 -9.47 0.91 16.68
C ALA A 75 -8.60 1.91 17.43
N CYS A 76 -8.14 2.96 16.75
CA CYS A 76 -7.41 4.03 17.41
C CYS A 76 -8.31 5.00 18.19
N GLY A 77 -9.61 5.04 17.89
CA GLY A 77 -10.57 6.01 18.43
C GLY A 77 -10.56 7.36 17.71
N GLY A 78 -10.09 7.39 16.46
CA GLY A 78 -9.78 8.62 15.71
C GLY A 78 -10.93 9.20 14.90
N MET A 79 -12.13 8.61 14.99
CA MET A 79 -13.30 9.01 14.20
C MET A 79 -13.65 10.49 14.33
N ASP A 80 -13.50 11.10 15.51
CA ASP A 80 -13.87 12.51 15.77
C ASP A 80 -12.69 13.50 15.72
N ASP A 81 -11.49 13.01 15.39
CA ASP A 81 -10.23 13.78 15.44
C ASP A 81 -9.50 13.81 14.09
N ILE A 82 -9.60 12.73 13.31
CA ILE A 82 -8.88 12.53 12.06
C ILE A 82 -9.79 12.83 10.87
N LEU A 83 -9.30 13.66 9.96
CA LEU A 83 -9.92 14.05 8.71
C LEU A 83 -9.23 13.31 7.56
N ALA A 84 -9.98 12.64 6.70
CA ALA A 84 -9.50 12.24 5.38
C ALA A 84 -9.35 13.50 4.51
N VAL A 85 -8.15 13.75 4.01
CA VAL A 85 -7.80 14.98 3.25
C VAL A 85 -7.76 14.70 1.76
N SER A 86 -7.12 13.61 1.34
CA SER A 86 -7.04 13.25 -0.08
C SER A 86 -6.96 11.73 -0.26
N GLY A 87 -7.91 11.16 -1.00
CA GLY A 87 -7.92 9.74 -1.42
C GLY A 87 -7.46 9.58 -2.87
N TYR A 88 -8.20 8.81 -3.65
CA TYR A 88 -7.97 8.63 -5.08
C TYR A 88 -7.95 9.96 -5.83
N ARG A 89 -6.93 10.15 -6.66
CA ARG A 89 -6.77 11.29 -7.56
C ARG A 89 -6.59 10.80 -9.00
N THR A 90 -7.24 11.44 -9.97
CA THR A 90 -6.93 11.20 -11.38
C THR A 90 -5.58 11.83 -11.75
N LYS A 91 -5.03 11.46 -12.91
CA LYS A 91 -3.80 12.08 -13.44
C LYS A 91 -3.99 13.57 -13.69
N GLU A 92 -5.17 13.99 -14.11
CA GLU A 92 -5.52 15.39 -14.37
C GLU A 92 -5.56 16.20 -13.07
N GLU A 93 -6.15 15.64 -12.01
CA GLU A 93 -6.14 16.24 -10.67
C GLU A 93 -4.70 16.38 -10.15
N GLN A 94 -3.89 15.32 -10.28
CA GLN A 94 -2.47 15.37 -9.92
C GLN A 94 -1.71 16.46 -10.73
N THR A 95 -2.05 16.62 -12.01
CA THR A 95 -1.44 17.65 -12.88
C THR A 95 -1.76 19.06 -12.40
N ARG A 96 -3.03 19.31 -12.02
CA ARG A 96 -3.43 20.61 -11.46
C ARG A 96 -2.69 20.88 -10.16
N ILE A 97 -2.71 19.94 -9.21
CA ILE A 97 -2.04 20.07 -7.90
C ILE A 97 -0.53 20.35 -8.08
N TYR A 98 0.12 19.65 -9.01
CA TYR A 98 1.54 19.87 -9.29
C TYR A 98 1.80 21.29 -9.83
N ASN A 99 1.02 21.73 -10.82
CA ASN A 99 1.19 23.05 -11.42
C ASN A 99 0.84 24.19 -10.46
N ASP A 100 -0.24 24.04 -9.68
CA ASP A 100 -0.64 25.02 -8.68
C ASP A 100 0.45 25.14 -7.59
N SER A 101 1.00 24.00 -7.13
CA SER A 101 2.13 24.00 -6.20
C SER A 101 3.37 24.70 -6.77
N LEU A 102 3.69 24.50 -8.05
CA LEU A 102 4.83 25.20 -8.69
C LEU A 102 4.64 26.72 -8.65
N ILE A 103 3.42 27.20 -8.88
CA ILE A 103 3.08 28.62 -8.89
C ILE A 103 3.10 29.19 -7.46
N GLU A 104 2.49 28.49 -6.51
CA GLU A 104 2.26 28.99 -5.15
C GLU A 104 3.43 28.79 -4.19
N ARG A 105 4.18 27.70 -4.36
CA ARG A 105 5.22 27.23 -3.42
C ARG A 105 6.61 27.14 -4.05
N GLY A 106 6.70 27.15 -5.38
CA GLY A 106 7.96 27.09 -6.12
C GLY A 106 8.50 25.67 -6.32
N ALA A 107 9.43 25.54 -7.26
CA ALA A 107 9.93 24.26 -7.76
C ALA A 107 10.56 23.36 -6.69
N ASP A 108 11.34 23.93 -5.77
CA ASP A 108 12.02 23.16 -4.72
C ASP A 108 11.01 22.45 -3.81
N TYR A 109 10.02 23.19 -3.30
CA TYR A 109 8.95 22.64 -2.47
C TYR A 109 8.12 21.60 -3.23
N THR A 110 7.70 21.91 -4.45
CA THR A 110 6.89 20.98 -5.25
C THR A 110 7.64 19.67 -5.51
N SER A 111 8.94 19.74 -5.82
CA SER A 111 9.75 18.54 -6.06
C SER A 111 9.89 17.62 -4.85
N GLN A 112 9.73 18.19 -3.64
CA GLN A 112 9.88 17.51 -2.37
C GLN A 112 8.59 16.85 -1.87
N TYR A 113 7.42 17.44 -2.14
CA TYR A 113 6.14 17.06 -1.54
C TYR A 113 5.05 16.66 -2.55
N VAL A 114 5.26 16.91 -3.85
CA VAL A 114 4.24 16.63 -4.87
C VAL A 114 4.81 15.73 -5.94
N ALA A 115 4.36 14.48 -5.95
CA ALA A 115 4.71 13.52 -6.99
C ALA A 115 4.32 14.03 -8.38
N TRP A 116 5.12 13.70 -9.39
CA TRP A 116 4.82 14.00 -10.78
C TRP A 116 3.48 13.39 -11.23
N PRO A 117 2.76 14.02 -12.16
CA PRO A 117 1.57 13.42 -12.75
C PRO A 117 1.90 12.07 -13.41
N GLY A 118 1.18 11.02 -13.03
CA GLY A 118 1.49 9.64 -13.44
C GLY A 118 2.40 8.89 -12.46
N HIS A 119 2.93 9.54 -11.43
CA HIS A 119 3.84 8.96 -10.44
C HIS A 119 3.33 9.09 -9.00
N SER A 120 2.07 9.48 -8.81
CA SER A 120 1.43 9.63 -7.50
C SER A 120 0.72 8.34 -7.10
N GLU A 121 0.97 7.88 -5.87
CA GLU A 121 0.28 6.69 -5.32
C GLU A 121 -1.24 6.91 -5.17
N HIS A 122 -1.71 8.16 -5.05
CA HIS A 122 -3.15 8.44 -5.02
C HIS A 122 -3.87 8.00 -6.30
N GLN A 123 -3.18 7.92 -7.42
CA GLN A 123 -3.75 7.40 -8.67
C GLN A 123 -4.05 5.90 -8.63
N THR A 124 -3.58 5.18 -7.61
CA THR A 124 -3.90 3.77 -7.38
C THR A 124 -5.15 3.58 -6.52
N GLY A 125 -5.59 4.61 -5.79
CA GLY A 125 -6.63 4.49 -4.76
C GLY A 125 -6.17 3.81 -3.46
N LEU A 126 -4.89 3.45 -3.35
CA LEU A 126 -4.29 2.79 -2.17
C LEU A 126 -3.61 3.77 -1.21
N ALA A 127 -3.56 5.06 -1.54
CA ALA A 127 -2.97 6.10 -0.69
C ALA A 127 -4.06 7.02 -0.11
N ILE A 128 -3.86 7.43 1.15
CA ILE A 128 -4.72 8.37 1.86
C ILE A 128 -3.86 9.39 2.60
N ASP A 129 -4.15 10.66 2.37
CA ASP A 129 -3.66 11.75 3.21
C ASP A 129 -4.65 11.98 4.35
N VAL A 130 -4.16 12.02 5.58
CA VAL A 130 -4.96 12.28 6.79
C VAL A 130 -4.48 13.52 7.53
N GLY A 131 -5.41 14.25 8.14
CA GLY A 131 -5.13 15.51 8.83
C GLY A 131 -5.91 15.66 10.13
N ARG A 132 -5.58 16.72 10.87
CA ARG A 132 -6.35 17.16 12.03
C ARG A 132 -7.68 17.78 11.62
N LEU A 133 -8.80 17.23 12.08
CA LEU A 133 -10.15 17.74 11.78
C LEU A 133 -10.35 19.21 12.21
N LYS A 134 -9.91 19.57 13.43
CA LYS A 134 -10.09 20.91 14.01
C LYS A 134 -8.82 21.74 13.90
N SER A 135 -8.30 21.91 12.69
CA SER A 135 -7.10 22.71 12.43
C SER A 135 -7.20 23.52 11.14
N LYS A 136 -6.37 24.57 11.01
CA LYS A 136 -6.16 25.22 9.72
C LYS A 136 -5.51 24.18 8.80
N LEU A 137 -6.22 23.82 7.74
CA LEU A 137 -5.79 22.79 6.82
C LEU A 137 -4.85 23.37 5.76
N ASP A 138 -3.69 22.74 5.60
CA ASP A 138 -2.89 22.82 4.38
C ASP A 138 -3.20 21.54 3.59
N PHE A 139 -3.69 21.67 2.36
CA PHE A 139 -4.09 20.51 1.55
C PHE A 139 -2.88 19.69 1.10
N ILE A 140 -1.73 20.32 0.84
CA ILE A 140 -0.52 19.61 0.39
C ILE A 140 0.20 18.98 1.59
N ALA A 141 0.23 19.69 2.72
CA ALA A 141 0.93 19.26 3.93
C ALA A 141 0.05 19.31 5.19
N PRO A 142 -1.01 18.48 5.26
CA PRO A 142 -1.94 18.51 6.38
C PRO A 142 -1.25 18.18 7.70
N THR A 143 -1.63 18.88 8.77
CA THR A 143 -1.01 18.66 10.08
C THR A 143 -1.45 17.31 10.65
N PHE A 144 -0.50 16.39 10.83
CA PHE A 144 -0.69 15.09 11.47
C PHE A 144 0.41 14.84 12.51
N PRO A 145 0.22 15.25 13.77
CA PRO A 145 1.29 15.30 14.76
C PRO A 145 1.62 13.92 15.35
N ASP A 146 2.85 13.71 15.80
CA ASP A 146 3.25 12.46 16.46
C ASP A 146 2.94 12.46 17.97
N ARG A 147 1.65 12.57 18.32
CA ARG A 147 1.18 12.51 19.72
C ARG A 147 -0.30 12.15 19.81
N GLY A 148 -0.72 11.63 20.95
CA GLY A 148 -2.14 11.35 21.24
C GLY A 148 -2.76 10.42 20.20
N ILE A 149 -3.97 10.78 19.73
CA ILE A 149 -4.74 9.97 18.79
C ILE A 149 -4.04 9.72 17.45
N TYR A 150 -3.28 10.71 16.96
CA TYR A 150 -2.54 10.64 15.71
C TYR A 150 -1.34 9.69 15.79
N ARG A 151 -0.68 9.63 16.96
CA ARG A 151 0.34 8.61 17.26
C ARG A 151 -0.29 7.23 17.34
N SER A 152 -1.42 7.10 18.04
CA SER A 152 -2.17 5.83 18.13
C SER A 152 -2.57 5.30 16.75
N PHE A 153 -3.03 6.18 15.85
CA PHE A 153 -3.30 5.83 14.45
C PHE A 153 -2.05 5.28 13.76
N ARG A 154 -0.90 5.97 13.89
CA ARG A 154 0.36 5.55 13.26
C ARG A 154 0.87 4.21 13.80
N GLU A 155 0.86 4.03 15.13
CA GLU A 155 1.32 2.80 15.79
C GLU A 155 0.45 1.59 15.43
N GLN A 156 -0.84 1.80 15.16
CA GLN A 156 -1.75 0.73 14.77
C GLN A 156 -1.84 0.52 13.26
N ALA A 157 -1.38 1.47 12.44
CA ALA A 157 -1.56 1.46 10.97
C ALA A 157 -1.14 0.13 10.33
N ALA A 158 0.00 -0.43 10.74
CA ALA A 158 0.54 -1.66 10.19
C ALA A 158 -0.33 -2.91 10.47
N ASN A 159 -1.11 -2.91 11.54
CA ASN A 159 -2.06 -4.01 11.82
C ASN A 159 -3.27 -3.99 10.88
N TYR A 160 -3.51 -2.86 10.21
CA TYR A 160 -4.61 -2.65 9.29
C TYR A 160 -4.13 -2.50 7.84
N GLY A 161 -2.90 -2.94 7.52
CA GLY A 161 -2.41 -2.93 6.15
C GLY A 161 -1.76 -1.62 5.69
N PHE A 162 -1.64 -0.61 6.55
CA PHE A 162 -1.08 0.70 6.19
C PHE A 162 0.36 0.87 6.65
N ILE A 163 1.14 1.61 5.86
CA ILE A 163 2.47 2.11 6.22
C ILE A 163 2.49 3.64 6.17
N LEU A 164 3.32 4.25 7.02
CA LEU A 164 3.74 5.63 6.81
C LEU A 164 4.69 5.65 5.61
N ARG A 165 4.24 6.15 4.45
CA ARG A 165 4.92 5.92 3.17
C ARG A 165 6.25 6.63 3.05
N TYR A 166 6.32 7.86 3.57
CA TYR A 166 7.46 8.75 3.46
C TYR A 166 7.98 9.11 4.85
N LYS A 167 8.77 8.20 5.43
CA LYS A 167 9.52 8.44 6.67
C LYS A 167 10.72 9.34 6.36
N LYS A 168 11.07 10.26 7.28
CA LYS A 168 12.21 11.18 7.14
C LYS A 168 13.53 10.45 6.86
N GLU A 169 13.67 9.25 7.39
CA GLU A 169 14.94 8.52 7.36
C GLU A 169 15.15 7.80 6.02
N LYS A 170 14.10 7.80 5.19
CA LYS A 170 14.01 7.11 3.91
C LYS A 170 13.95 8.08 2.73
N GLU A 171 14.06 9.39 2.94
CA GLU A 171 14.00 10.43 1.89
C GLU A 171 15.00 10.18 0.74
N SER A 172 16.20 9.71 1.07
CA SER A 172 17.23 9.37 0.07
C SER A 172 16.85 8.20 -0.85
N ILE A 173 15.89 7.35 -0.41
CA ILE A 173 15.39 6.20 -1.16
C ILE A 173 14.09 6.55 -1.86
N THR A 174 13.12 7.11 -1.13
CA THR A 174 11.78 7.45 -1.64
C THR A 174 11.80 8.65 -2.57
N GLN A 175 12.79 9.53 -2.44
CA GLN A 175 12.92 10.79 -3.18
C GLN A 175 11.75 11.77 -2.92
N ILE A 176 11.06 11.59 -1.80
CA ILE A 176 9.97 12.44 -1.29
C ILE A 176 10.29 12.75 0.16
N SER A 177 10.08 14.01 0.56
CA SER A 177 10.34 14.48 1.92
C SER A 177 9.44 13.80 2.95
N HIS A 178 9.75 13.92 4.24
CA HIS A 178 8.91 13.38 5.30
C HIS A 178 7.46 13.91 5.25
N GLU A 179 6.50 12.99 5.13
CA GLU A 179 5.07 13.28 5.10
C GLU A 179 4.33 12.50 6.20
N PRO A 180 4.22 13.04 7.43
CA PRO A 180 3.60 12.35 8.56
C PRO A 180 2.10 12.05 8.37
N TRP A 181 1.49 12.59 7.32
CA TRP A 181 0.08 12.47 6.97
C TRP A 181 -0.21 11.43 5.89
N HIS A 182 0.80 10.99 5.13
CA HIS A 182 0.59 10.15 3.94
C HIS A 182 0.74 8.67 4.26
N PHE A 183 -0.37 7.94 4.18
CA PHE A 183 -0.40 6.51 4.45
C PHE A 183 -0.73 5.72 3.19
N ARG A 184 0.06 4.68 2.96
CA ARG A 184 -0.08 3.76 1.83
C ARG A 184 -0.58 2.42 2.32
N TYR A 185 -1.66 1.93 1.74
CA TYR A 185 -2.16 0.59 1.96
C TYR A 185 -1.38 -0.41 1.09
N VAL A 186 -0.83 -1.43 1.75
CA VAL A 186 -0.03 -2.53 1.15
C VAL A 186 -0.53 -3.91 1.57
N GLY A 187 -1.61 -3.95 2.37
CA GLY A 187 -2.18 -5.18 2.91
C GLY A 187 -1.43 -5.72 4.14
N TYR A 188 -2.13 -6.55 4.91
CA TYR A 188 -1.56 -7.36 5.98
C TYR A 188 -1.17 -8.74 5.41
N PRO A 189 -0.01 -9.33 5.78
CA PRO A 189 0.95 -8.87 6.79
C PRO A 189 2.12 -8.05 6.23
N HIS A 190 2.06 -7.62 4.97
CA HIS A 190 3.14 -6.85 4.31
C HIS A 190 3.53 -5.61 5.11
N SER A 191 2.54 -4.79 5.45
CA SER A 191 2.69 -3.61 6.31
C SER A 191 3.34 -3.91 7.66
N ARG A 192 2.95 -5.01 8.34
CA ARG A 192 3.58 -5.43 9.60
C ARG A 192 5.06 -5.78 9.42
N ILE A 193 5.41 -6.52 8.38
CA ILE A 193 6.81 -6.85 8.07
C ILE A 193 7.62 -5.58 7.81
N MET A 194 7.05 -4.64 7.06
CA MET A 194 7.68 -3.37 6.75
C MET A 194 7.93 -2.54 7.99
N GLU A 195 6.97 -2.48 8.91
CA GLU A 195 7.13 -1.74 10.16
C GLU A 195 8.15 -2.41 11.10
N GLU A 196 8.09 -3.73 11.28
CA GLU A 196 9.02 -4.49 12.14
C GLU A 196 10.48 -4.42 11.65
N LYS A 197 10.68 -4.29 10.34
CA LYS A 197 12.01 -4.22 9.71
C LYS A 197 12.44 -2.80 9.35
N ASP A 198 11.60 -1.81 9.64
CA ASP A 198 11.75 -0.41 9.22
C ASP A 198 12.10 -0.26 7.72
N LEU A 199 11.28 -0.87 6.86
CA LEU A 199 11.44 -0.83 5.40
C LEU A 199 10.46 0.18 4.80
N CYS A 200 10.92 1.02 3.86
CA CYS A 200 10.01 1.68 2.91
C CYS A 200 9.57 0.69 1.82
N LEU A 201 8.58 1.06 1.00
CA LEU A 201 8.04 0.15 -0.02
C LEU A 201 9.12 -0.27 -1.03
N GLU A 202 10.01 0.64 -1.43
CA GLU A 202 11.15 0.32 -2.30
C GLU A 202 12.00 -0.82 -1.73
N GLU A 203 12.43 -0.69 -0.47
CA GLU A 203 13.24 -1.71 0.21
C GLU A 203 12.45 -3.01 0.40
N TYR A 204 11.15 -2.92 0.69
CA TYR A 204 10.29 -4.09 0.85
C TYR A 204 10.18 -4.91 -0.44
N ILE A 205 10.04 -4.24 -1.60
CA ILE A 205 10.00 -4.93 -2.89
C ILE A 205 11.31 -5.68 -3.16
N ASP A 206 12.46 -5.08 -2.85
CA ASP A 206 13.74 -5.77 -3.03
C ASP A 206 13.95 -6.90 -2.00
N PHE A 207 13.50 -6.69 -0.75
CA PHE A 207 13.51 -7.70 0.31
C PHE A 207 12.65 -8.93 -0.05
N VAL A 208 11.39 -8.74 -0.47
CA VAL A 208 10.50 -9.87 -0.75
C VAL A 208 10.95 -10.67 -1.98
N LYS A 209 11.65 -10.03 -2.93
CA LYS A 209 12.22 -10.68 -4.12
C LYS A 209 13.31 -11.71 -3.81
N THR A 210 13.89 -11.70 -2.61
CA THR A 210 14.85 -12.74 -2.20
C THR A 210 14.16 -14.06 -1.85
N TYR A 211 12.87 -14.04 -1.53
CA TYR A 211 12.07 -15.22 -1.22
C TYR A 211 11.38 -15.73 -2.48
N ARG A 212 11.80 -16.88 -3.00
CA ARG A 212 11.31 -17.42 -4.28
C ARG A 212 10.42 -18.63 -4.04
N TYR A 213 9.46 -18.86 -4.93
CA TYR A 213 8.64 -20.07 -4.87
C TYR A 213 9.48 -21.36 -4.81
N SER A 214 10.50 -21.45 -5.66
CA SER A 214 11.42 -22.60 -5.76
C SER A 214 12.50 -22.65 -4.67
N GLY A 215 12.53 -21.65 -3.77
CA GLY A 215 13.54 -21.52 -2.73
C GLY A 215 12.90 -21.30 -1.36
N GLU A 216 13.57 -20.51 -0.52
CA GLU A 216 13.02 -20.11 0.77
C GLU A 216 11.83 -19.17 0.57
N GLN A 217 10.76 -19.44 1.33
CA GLN A 217 9.54 -18.64 1.38
C GLN A 217 9.48 -17.93 2.73
N LEU A 218 9.15 -16.64 2.73
CA LEU A 218 8.98 -15.90 3.97
C LEU A 218 7.75 -16.45 4.70
N THR A 219 7.95 -16.98 5.91
CA THR A 219 6.88 -17.63 6.68
C THR A 219 6.60 -16.85 7.95
N LEU A 220 5.36 -16.46 8.15
CA LEU A 220 4.86 -15.83 9.37
C LEU A 220 3.92 -16.81 10.05
N ARG A 221 4.13 -17.03 11.35
CA ARG A 221 3.29 -17.93 12.17
C ARG A 221 2.61 -17.11 13.23
N GLU A 222 1.29 -17.13 13.21
CA GLU A 222 0.42 -16.53 14.21
C GLU A 222 -0.40 -17.64 14.89
N THR A 223 -1.07 -17.31 15.99
CA THR A 223 -1.78 -18.30 16.82
C THR A 223 -2.75 -19.18 16.03
N HIS A 224 -3.40 -18.64 15.01
CA HIS A 224 -4.45 -19.32 14.25
C HIS A 224 -4.21 -19.36 12.74
N MET A 225 -3.06 -18.87 12.27
CA MET A 225 -2.76 -18.91 10.84
C MET A 225 -1.26 -18.96 10.57
N THR A 226 -0.91 -19.54 9.43
CA THR A 226 0.42 -19.43 8.86
C THR A 226 0.33 -18.72 7.52
N THR A 227 1.07 -17.64 7.36
CA THR A 227 1.20 -16.92 6.09
C THR A 227 2.53 -17.28 5.45
N LYS A 228 2.50 -17.51 4.14
CA LYS A 228 3.70 -17.62 3.32
C LYS A 228 3.70 -16.58 2.21
N ILE A 229 4.82 -15.90 2.06
CA ILE A 229 5.05 -14.88 1.04
C ILE A 229 6.23 -15.30 0.17
N TYR A 230 6.07 -15.20 -1.14
CA TYR A 230 7.13 -15.45 -2.09
C TYR A 230 6.93 -14.67 -3.39
N TYR A 231 8.03 -14.44 -4.09
CA TYR A 231 8.08 -13.74 -5.34
C TYR A 231 8.25 -14.70 -6.52
N VAL A 232 7.49 -14.42 -7.58
CA VAL A 232 7.53 -15.10 -8.88
C VAL A 232 7.91 -14.07 -9.94
N PRO A 233 9.07 -14.22 -10.62
CA PRO A 233 9.44 -13.30 -11.69
C PRO A 233 8.48 -13.47 -12.86
N ALA A 234 8.14 -12.38 -13.53
CA ALA A 234 7.35 -12.46 -14.75
C ALA A 234 8.15 -13.17 -15.85
N ASP A 235 7.47 -14.02 -16.60
CA ASP A 235 8.03 -14.63 -17.79
C ASP A 235 8.24 -13.58 -18.88
N LYS A 236 9.16 -13.88 -19.82
CA LYS A 236 9.42 -13.01 -20.98
C LYS A 236 8.31 -13.06 -22.04
N GLY A 237 7.37 -13.99 -21.91
CA GLY A 237 6.21 -14.11 -22.78
C GLY A 237 5.04 -13.24 -22.31
N ASP A 238 3.89 -13.40 -22.96
CA ASP A 238 2.70 -12.60 -22.67
C ASP A 238 2.07 -12.94 -21.30
N ASP A 239 2.25 -14.18 -20.85
CA ASP A 239 1.69 -14.69 -19.60
C ASP A 239 2.76 -15.37 -18.75
N THR A 240 2.58 -15.29 -17.44
CA THR A 240 3.39 -15.97 -16.42
C THR A 240 2.58 -17.05 -15.73
N GLU A 241 3.15 -18.24 -15.58
CA GLU A 241 2.57 -19.27 -14.72
C GLU A 241 2.95 -19.03 -13.26
N ILE A 242 1.97 -18.73 -12.43
CA ILE A 242 2.17 -18.47 -11.01
C ILE A 242 1.79 -19.73 -10.22
N PRO A 243 2.75 -20.39 -9.57
CA PRO A 243 2.44 -21.50 -8.68
C PRO A 243 1.85 -21.00 -7.36
N ILE A 244 0.68 -21.52 -7.01
CA ILE A 244 -0.07 -21.20 -5.78
C ILE A 244 -0.06 -22.42 -4.88
N LEU A 245 0.53 -22.27 -3.69
CA LEU A 245 0.48 -23.31 -2.66
C LEU A 245 -0.97 -23.59 -2.26
N THR A 246 -1.33 -24.88 -2.16
CA THR A 246 -2.68 -25.30 -1.76
C THR A 246 -2.92 -24.93 -0.29
N ASN A 247 -3.59 -23.81 -0.07
CA ASN A 247 -3.93 -23.20 1.22
C ASN A 247 -5.37 -22.65 1.17
N ASP A 248 -5.90 -22.19 2.31
CA ASP A 248 -7.30 -21.75 2.42
C ASP A 248 -7.59 -20.46 1.65
N ALA A 249 -6.63 -19.53 1.65
CA ALA A 249 -6.73 -18.28 0.91
C ALA A 249 -5.38 -17.85 0.30
N TYR A 250 -5.44 -17.02 -0.73
CA TYR A 250 -4.28 -16.37 -1.31
C TYR A 250 -4.61 -15.00 -1.90
N SER A 251 -3.59 -14.17 -2.04
CA SER A 251 -3.61 -12.94 -2.83
C SER A 251 -2.37 -12.86 -3.71
N ILE A 252 -2.49 -12.07 -4.78
CA ILE A 252 -1.42 -11.85 -5.75
C ILE A 252 -1.38 -10.37 -6.05
N SER A 253 -0.20 -9.80 -5.98
CA SER A 253 0.05 -8.44 -6.42
C SER A 253 1.23 -8.42 -7.37
N GLY A 254 1.11 -7.71 -8.47
CA GLY A 254 2.25 -7.22 -9.19
C GLY A 254 3.06 -6.24 -8.32
N ASN A 255 4.35 -6.09 -8.63
CA ASN A 255 5.25 -5.16 -7.94
C ASN A 255 5.51 -3.87 -8.73
N ASN A 256 4.86 -3.69 -9.89
CA ASN A 256 5.07 -2.61 -10.85
C ASN A 256 6.50 -2.54 -11.45
N ARG A 257 7.26 -3.65 -11.39
CA ARG A 257 8.63 -3.75 -11.91
C ARG A 257 8.81 -4.93 -12.85
N ASP A 258 8.70 -6.14 -12.32
CA ASP A 258 9.25 -7.33 -12.97
C ASP A 258 8.62 -8.66 -12.52
N GLY A 259 7.56 -8.64 -11.70
CA GLY A 259 6.89 -9.88 -11.32
C GLY A 259 5.81 -9.71 -10.25
N PHE A 260 5.54 -10.82 -9.58
CA PHE A 260 4.40 -11.01 -8.70
C PHE A 260 4.85 -11.39 -7.28
N ILE A 261 4.16 -10.86 -6.29
CA ILE A 261 4.27 -11.22 -4.88
C ILE A 261 3.01 -11.98 -4.52
N ILE A 262 3.20 -13.21 -4.07
CA ILE A 262 2.12 -14.13 -3.72
C ILE A 262 2.10 -14.24 -2.21
N THR A 263 0.92 -14.07 -1.63
CA THR A 263 0.66 -14.26 -0.21
C THR A 263 -0.36 -15.38 -0.06
N THR A 264 -0.02 -16.42 0.68
CA THR A 264 -0.93 -17.54 0.94
C THR A 264 -1.15 -17.68 2.44
N ILE A 265 -2.37 -17.99 2.84
CA ILE A 265 -2.79 -18.10 4.24
C ILE A 265 -3.41 -19.47 4.45
N SER A 266 -2.87 -20.20 5.42
CA SER A 266 -3.44 -21.46 5.93
C SER A 266 -3.96 -21.20 7.34
N GLU A 267 -5.24 -21.43 7.56
CA GLU A 267 -5.83 -21.40 8.90
C GLU A 267 -5.43 -22.67 9.66
N LEU A 268 -5.08 -22.50 10.94
CA LEU A 268 -4.83 -23.62 11.83
C LEU A 268 -6.15 -24.04 12.50
N PRO A 269 -6.43 -25.34 12.64
CA PRO A 269 -7.61 -25.81 13.34
C PRO A 269 -7.72 -25.17 14.72
N LYS A 270 -8.89 -24.64 15.07
CA LYS A 270 -9.18 -24.23 16.44
C LYS A 270 -9.26 -25.50 17.29
N HIS A 271 -8.27 -25.71 18.16
CA HIS A 271 -8.31 -26.75 19.18
C HIS A 271 -9.21 -26.34 20.35
#